data_AF-A0A7V4ZRG0-F1
#
_entry.id   AF-A0A7V4ZRG0-F1
#
_cell.length_a   1.000
_cell.length_b   1.000
_cell.length_c   1.000
_cell.angle_alpha   90.00
_cell.angle_beta   90.00
_cell.angle_gamma   90.00
#
_symmetry.space_group_name_H-M   'P 1'
#
loop_
_entity.id
_entity.type
_entity.pdbx_description
1 polymer ?
#
loop_
_entity_poly.entity_id
_entity_poly.type
_entity_poly.pdbx_seq_one_letter_code
_entity_poly.pdbx_strand_id
1 'polypeptide(L)'
;MENDGKWIESMIKGFINNTNENSLKNISNDKAWDDPIVGFSRGDDPIYENYKRYVGSFHFTPEEIFNKAFPGLDIKGGELTVISWILPHTEKTKSEQRKEKDIVTESWARARIFGEEVNNKLRKYLIQRLKEHGISAISPVLSPFWKTVSSDLYQLASNWSERHAAYASGLGTFGLCDGLITPKGKAMRCGSIIARIKIPSSQRPYQDHHEYCLFFSRGLCGKCIERCPAKALSPKGHDKMKCKHYVDETANFVRIHYGFEGYGCGFCQTGVPCESKIPTLKDL
;
A
#
# COMPACT_ATOMS: atom_id res chain seq x y z
N MET A 1 -19.05 17.96 3.52
CA MET A 1 -18.63 17.47 2.19
C MET A 1 -17.16 17.74 1.91
N GLU A 2 -16.68 18.98 1.72
CA GLU A 2 -15.22 19.24 1.61
C GLU A 2 -14.51 19.24 2.99
N ASN A 3 -15.23 19.70 4.02
CA ASN A 3 -14.74 19.73 5.39
C ASN A 3 -14.44 18.31 5.94
N ASP A 4 -15.22 17.31 5.54
CA ASP A 4 -15.08 15.94 6.05
C ASP A 4 -13.80 15.26 5.52
N GLY A 5 -13.45 15.52 4.26
CA GLY A 5 -12.19 15.04 3.66
C GLY A 5 -10.98 15.63 4.37
N LYS A 6 -10.97 16.96 4.58
CA LYS A 6 -9.89 17.65 5.32
C LYS A 6 -9.79 17.18 6.77
N TRP A 7 -10.92 16.95 7.42
CA TRP A 7 -10.98 16.42 8.78
C TRP A 7 -10.35 15.03 8.87
N ILE A 8 -10.71 14.11 7.97
CA ILE A 8 -10.13 12.75 7.93
C ILE A 8 -8.65 12.78 7.59
N GLU A 9 -8.24 13.59 6.61
CA GLU A 9 -6.84 13.77 6.28
C GLU A 9 -6.04 14.28 7.49
N SER A 10 -6.57 15.27 8.21
CA SER A 10 -5.96 15.79 9.44
C SER A 10 -5.85 14.73 10.54
N MET A 11 -6.84 13.84 10.69
CA MET A 11 -6.76 12.73 11.64
C MET A 11 -5.65 11.74 11.28
N ILE A 12 -5.52 11.38 9.99
CA ILE A 12 -4.47 10.45 9.52
C ILE A 12 -3.09 11.07 9.69
N LYS A 13 -2.90 12.31 9.24
CA LYS A 13 -1.64 13.05 9.38
C LYS A 13 -1.29 13.25 10.86
N GLY A 14 -2.26 13.64 11.69
CA GLY A 14 -2.07 13.78 13.13
C GLY A 14 -1.63 12.48 13.79
N PHE A 15 -2.23 11.35 13.44
CA PHE A 15 -1.84 10.04 13.96
C PHE A 15 -0.40 9.68 13.57
N ILE A 16 -0.01 9.87 12.31
CA ILE A 16 1.35 9.49 11.85
C ILE A 16 2.42 10.44 12.37
N ASN A 17 2.14 11.74 12.43
CA ASN A 17 3.16 12.75 12.73
C ASN A 17 3.33 13.02 14.23
N ASN A 18 2.28 12.85 15.03
CA ASN A 18 2.26 13.30 16.43
C ASN A 18 2.19 12.17 17.46
N THR A 19 2.03 10.90 17.03
CA THR A 19 2.01 9.77 17.96
C THR A 19 3.39 9.16 18.15
N ASN A 20 3.64 8.60 19.32
CA ASN A 20 4.80 7.73 19.57
C ASN A 20 4.61 6.32 18.99
N GLU A 21 3.45 6.04 18.40
CA GLU A 21 3.13 4.76 17.77
C GLU A 21 3.85 4.57 16.45
N ASN A 22 4.15 5.64 15.72
CA ASN A 22 4.93 5.61 14.48
C ASN A 22 6.41 5.31 14.78
N SER A 23 6.74 4.04 14.94
CA SER A 23 8.06 3.59 15.40
C SER A 23 8.50 2.26 14.75
N LEU A 24 9.80 2.15 14.49
CA LEU A 24 10.49 0.91 14.09
C LEU A 24 10.77 -0.04 15.26
N LYS A 25 10.49 0.37 16.51
CA LYS A 25 10.76 -0.40 17.74
C LYS A 25 12.24 -0.80 17.89
N ASN A 26 13.15 -0.04 17.31
CA ASN A 26 14.58 -0.16 17.58
C ASN A 26 14.97 0.70 18.80
N ILE A 27 16.23 0.61 19.25
CA ILE A 27 16.74 1.32 20.43
C ILE A 27 16.48 2.85 20.35
N SER A 28 16.71 3.44 19.17
CA SER A 28 16.50 4.87 18.93
C SER A 28 15.04 5.27 18.78
N ASN A 29 14.11 4.30 18.74
CA ASN A 29 12.69 4.50 18.49
C ASN A 29 12.43 5.35 17.23
N ASP A 30 13.20 5.07 16.17
CA ASP A 30 13.11 5.80 14.90
C ASP A 30 11.70 5.69 14.29
N LYS A 31 11.26 6.73 13.58
CA LYS A 31 9.97 6.71 12.87
C LYS A 31 9.94 5.66 11.76
N ALA A 32 8.82 4.94 11.66
CA ALA A 32 8.60 3.99 10.56
C ALA A 32 8.21 4.70 9.26
N TRP A 33 7.33 5.70 9.37
CA TRP A 33 6.69 6.39 8.25
C TRP A 33 6.94 7.90 8.28
N ASP A 34 7.12 8.47 7.09
CA ASP A 34 7.14 9.91 6.85
C ASP A 34 5.70 10.46 6.63
N ASP A 35 5.58 11.76 6.33
CA ASP A 35 4.31 12.46 6.15
C ASP A 35 3.42 11.77 5.09
N PRO A 36 2.19 11.34 5.46
CA PRO A 36 1.33 10.58 4.58
C PRO A 36 0.60 11.46 3.56
N ILE A 37 0.22 10.85 2.44
CA ILE A 37 -0.78 11.42 1.52
C ILE A 37 -2.06 10.59 1.56
N VAL A 38 -3.21 11.26 1.43
CA VAL A 38 -4.54 10.67 1.58
C VAL A 38 -5.35 10.94 0.32
N GLY A 39 -6.16 9.96 -0.08
CA GLY A 39 -7.03 10.04 -1.24
C GLY A 39 -8.36 9.35 -0.97
N PHE A 40 -9.36 9.72 -1.75
CA PHE A 40 -10.73 9.26 -1.59
C PHE A 40 -11.29 8.77 -2.91
N SER A 41 -12.05 7.68 -2.87
CA SER A 41 -12.85 7.20 -4.00
C SER A 41 -14.22 6.77 -3.53
N ARG A 42 -15.24 6.95 -4.39
CA ARG A 42 -16.60 6.50 -4.08
C ARG A 42 -16.67 4.98 -4.06
N GLY A 43 -17.53 4.42 -3.20
CA GLY A 43 -17.73 2.97 -3.13
C GLY A 43 -18.39 2.37 -4.37
N ASP A 44 -19.03 3.19 -5.20
CA ASP A 44 -19.62 2.83 -6.50
C ASP A 44 -18.75 3.26 -7.70
N ASP A 45 -17.47 3.62 -7.50
CA ASP A 45 -16.57 3.85 -8.64
C ASP A 45 -16.51 2.59 -9.51
N PRO A 46 -16.82 2.67 -10.82
CA PRO A 46 -16.84 1.51 -11.72
C PRO A 46 -15.54 0.72 -11.75
N ILE A 47 -14.43 1.33 -11.31
CA ILE A 47 -13.14 0.66 -11.22
C ILE A 47 -13.16 -0.58 -10.31
N TYR A 48 -13.95 -0.58 -9.24
CA TYR A 48 -14.00 -1.71 -8.32
C TYR A 48 -14.59 -2.96 -8.98
N GLU A 49 -15.59 -2.78 -9.85
CA GLU A 49 -16.11 -3.86 -10.69
C GLU A 49 -15.09 -4.31 -11.74
N ASN A 50 -14.32 -3.36 -12.31
CA ASN A 50 -13.25 -3.70 -13.24
C ASN A 50 -12.16 -4.55 -12.58
N TYR A 51 -11.86 -4.37 -11.29
CA TYR A 51 -10.93 -5.27 -10.58
C TYR A 51 -11.40 -6.72 -10.54
N LYS A 52 -12.71 -6.97 -10.53
CA LYS A 52 -13.24 -8.34 -10.61
C LYS A 52 -12.95 -8.98 -11.97
N ARG A 53 -12.88 -8.17 -13.02
CA ARG A 53 -12.52 -8.60 -14.38
C ARG A 53 -11.01 -8.77 -14.55
N TYR A 54 -10.23 -7.81 -14.05
CA TYR A 54 -8.78 -7.77 -14.25
C TYR A 54 -8.01 -8.65 -13.27
N VAL A 55 -8.39 -8.68 -12.00
CA VAL A 55 -7.71 -9.44 -10.93
C VAL A 55 -8.36 -10.80 -10.71
N GLY A 56 -9.69 -10.82 -10.67
CA GLY A 56 -10.49 -12.04 -10.54
C GLY A 56 -11.79 -11.81 -9.79
N SER A 57 -12.81 -12.63 -10.09
CA SER A 57 -14.18 -12.48 -9.58
C SER A 57 -14.29 -12.55 -8.05
N PHE A 58 -13.25 -13.06 -7.38
CA PHE A 58 -13.14 -13.09 -5.93
C PHE A 58 -12.83 -11.72 -5.29
N HIS A 59 -12.45 -10.71 -6.07
CA HIS A 59 -12.16 -9.38 -5.53
C HIS A 59 -13.43 -8.71 -5.04
N PHE A 60 -13.42 -8.18 -3.82
CA PHE A 60 -14.56 -7.46 -3.28
C PHE A 60 -14.67 -6.06 -3.88
N THR A 61 -15.89 -5.63 -4.16
CA THR A 61 -16.21 -4.21 -4.23
C THR A 61 -16.38 -3.63 -2.82
N PRO A 62 -16.30 -2.29 -2.66
CA PRO A 62 -16.58 -1.66 -1.39
C PRO A 62 -17.97 -2.00 -0.84
N GLU A 63 -18.98 -2.04 -1.71
CA GLU A 63 -20.36 -2.42 -1.36
C GLU A 63 -20.43 -3.86 -0.81
N GLU A 64 -19.82 -4.83 -1.50
CA GLU A 64 -19.88 -6.24 -1.12
C GLU A 64 -19.29 -6.49 0.26
N ILE A 65 -18.06 -6.01 0.51
CA ILE A 65 -17.40 -6.25 1.79
C ILE A 65 -18.05 -5.47 2.93
N PHE A 66 -18.58 -4.27 2.66
CA PHE A 66 -19.27 -3.47 3.67
C PHE A 66 -20.58 -4.13 4.11
N ASN A 67 -21.42 -4.58 3.16
CA ASN A 67 -22.66 -5.29 3.48
C ASN A 67 -22.40 -6.64 4.16
N LYS A 68 -21.27 -7.29 3.85
CA LYS A 68 -20.86 -8.51 4.55
C LYS A 68 -20.49 -8.26 6.01
N ALA A 69 -19.93 -7.10 6.32
CA ALA A 69 -19.56 -6.69 7.68
C ALA A 69 -20.72 -6.11 8.48
N PHE A 70 -21.72 -5.54 7.82
CA PHE A 70 -22.93 -4.98 8.44
C PHE A 70 -24.19 -5.59 7.81
N PRO A 71 -24.49 -6.86 8.10
CA PRO A 71 -25.65 -7.54 7.54
C PRO A 71 -26.95 -6.80 7.93
N GLY A 72 -27.87 -6.65 6.96
CA GLY A 72 -29.20 -6.08 7.17
C GLY A 72 -29.34 -4.58 6.91
N LEU A 73 -28.27 -3.86 6.55
CA LEU A 73 -28.34 -2.42 6.27
C LEU A 73 -28.59 -2.06 4.78
N ASP A 74 -28.51 -3.02 3.84
CA ASP A 74 -28.58 -2.84 2.37
C ASP A 74 -27.93 -1.53 1.86
N ILE A 75 -26.67 -1.32 2.24
CA ILE A 75 -25.93 -0.09 1.94
C ILE A 75 -25.50 -0.12 0.47
N LYS A 76 -25.76 0.96 -0.27
CA LYS A 76 -25.29 1.08 -1.67
C LYS A 76 -23.90 1.70 -1.73
N GLY A 77 -23.12 1.33 -2.74
CA GLY A 77 -21.75 1.82 -2.96
C GLY A 77 -21.68 3.35 -3.00
N GLY A 78 -22.70 4.03 -3.51
CA GLY A 78 -22.78 5.50 -3.56
C GLY A 78 -22.96 6.18 -2.19
N GLU A 79 -23.21 5.43 -1.12
CA GLU A 79 -23.20 5.89 0.28
C GLU A 79 -21.83 5.71 0.94
N LEU A 80 -20.91 5.00 0.30
CA LEU A 80 -19.61 4.64 0.84
C LEU A 80 -18.51 5.51 0.24
N THR A 81 -17.51 5.82 1.06
CA THR A 81 -16.22 6.34 0.61
C THR A 81 -15.15 5.34 1.01
N VAL A 82 -14.27 5.00 0.06
CA VAL A 82 -12.98 4.37 0.34
C VAL A 82 -11.98 5.47 0.65
N ILE A 83 -11.43 5.42 1.86
CA ILE A 83 -10.41 6.34 2.35
C ILE A 83 -9.09 5.59 2.30
N SER A 84 -8.18 5.99 1.41
CA SER A 84 -6.87 5.37 1.25
C SER A 84 -5.75 6.32 1.58
N TRP A 85 -4.62 5.79 2.05
CA TRP A 85 -3.44 6.58 2.37
C TRP A 85 -2.15 5.85 1.97
N ILE A 86 -1.11 6.66 1.77
CA ILE A 86 0.27 6.22 1.53
C ILE A 86 1.12 6.60 2.72
N LEU A 87 1.92 5.66 3.21
CA LEU A 87 2.90 5.81 4.28
C LEU A 87 4.31 5.66 3.67
N PRO A 88 4.98 6.75 3.29
CA PRO A 88 6.34 6.67 2.72
C PRO A 88 7.34 6.19 3.78
N HIS A 89 8.31 5.36 3.38
CA HIS A 89 9.45 5.09 4.26
C HIS A 89 10.26 6.38 4.49
N THR A 90 10.80 6.54 5.69
CA THR A 90 11.69 7.66 6.02
C THR A 90 12.97 7.63 5.17
N GLU A 91 13.61 8.79 5.00
CA GLU A 91 14.86 8.86 4.24
C GLU A 91 15.97 8.01 4.86
N LYS A 92 16.04 7.94 6.19
CA LYS A 92 16.96 7.06 6.91
C LYS A 92 16.81 5.60 6.45
N THR A 93 15.60 5.05 6.56
CA THR A 93 15.30 3.66 6.17
C THR A 93 15.59 3.38 4.70
N LYS A 94 15.21 4.30 3.79
CA LYS A 94 15.52 4.16 2.36
C LYS A 94 17.03 4.19 2.13
N SER A 95 17.75 5.14 2.73
CA SER A 95 19.19 5.33 2.51
C SER A 95 20.04 4.16 2.99
N GLU A 96 19.64 3.51 4.08
CA GLU A 96 20.28 2.29 4.58
C GLU A 96 20.04 1.14 3.59
N GLN A 97 18.79 0.89 3.19
CA GLN A 97 18.47 -0.18 2.23
C GLN A 97 19.12 0.04 0.86
N ARG A 98 19.30 1.30 0.43
CA ARG A 98 19.99 1.63 -0.83
C ARG A 98 21.45 1.15 -0.86
N LYS A 99 22.13 1.05 0.28
CA LYS A 99 23.55 0.65 0.35
C LYS A 99 23.74 -0.86 0.22
N GLU A 100 22.73 -1.64 0.60
CA GLU A 100 22.77 -3.10 0.56
C GLU A 100 22.47 -3.66 -0.84
N LYS A 101 22.80 -4.92 -1.10
CA LYS A 101 22.57 -5.57 -2.40
C LYS A 101 21.67 -6.80 -2.35
N ASP A 102 21.78 -7.56 -1.27
CA ASP A 102 21.22 -8.91 -1.13
C ASP A 102 20.78 -9.24 0.30
N ILE A 103 20.95 -8.34 1.24
CA ILE A 103 20.52 -8.49 2.64
C ILE A 103 19.62 -7.32 3.02
N VAL A 104 18.43 -7.62 3.54
CA VAL A 104 17.51 -6.58 4.04
C VAL A 104 18.11 -5.90 5.26
N THR A 105 18.03 -4.57 5.35
CA THR A 105 18.48 -3.85 6.54
C THR A 105 17.50 -4.05 7.70
N GLU A 106 18.01 -3.88 8.92
CA GLU A 106 17.18 -3.93 10.13
C GLU A 106 16.03 -2.92 10.06
N SER A 107 16.31 -1.68 9.68
CA SER A 107 15.30 -0.62 9.57
C SER A 107 14.20 -0.97 8.56
N TRP A 108 14.55 -1.59 7.44
CA TRP A 108 13.58 -2.01 6.42
C TRP A 108 12.74 -3.20 6.88
N ALA A 109 13.38 -4.21 7.49
CA ALA A 109 12.67 -5.37 8.07
C ALA A 109 11.71 -4.92 9.19
N ARG A 110 12.17 -4.02 10.07
CA ARG A 110 11.34 -3.41 11.11
C ARG A 110 10.18 -2.61 10.54
N ALA A 111 10.42 -1.80 9.50
CA ALA A 111 9.36 -1.05 8.83
C ALA A 111 8.32 -1.98 8.18
N ARG A 112 8.75 -3.14 7.67
CA ARG A 112 7.84 -4.16 7.13
C ARG A 112 6.94 -4.76 8.21
N ILE A 113 7.46 -5.01 9.41
CA ILE A 113 6.74 -5.68 10.50
C ILE A 113 6.06 -4.65 11.41
N PHE A 114 6.84 -3.94 12.21
CA PHE A 114 6.35 -2.94 13.16
C PHE A 114 5.67 -1.77 12.46
N GLY A 115 6.15 -1.36 11.28
CA GLY A 115 5.45 -0.33 10.50
C GLY A 115 4.07 -0.79 10.01
N GLU A 116 3.86 -2.07 9.70
CA GLU A 116 2.52 -2.58 9.36
C GLU A 116 1.63 -2.67 10.62
N GLU A 117 2.19 -2.91 11.80
CA GLU A 117 1.45 -2.75 13.06
C GLU A 117 0.97 -1.31 13.24
N VAL A 118 1.82 -0.30 12.94
CA VAL A 118 1.40 1.11 12.95
C VAL A 118 0.25 1.35 11.96
N ASN A 119 0.35 0.80 10.75
CA ASN A 119 -0.70 0.91 9.73
C ASN A 119 -2.01 0.28 10.23
N ASN A 120 -1.95 -0.87 10.90
CA ASN A 120 -3.12 -1.51 11.53
C ASN A 120 -3.68 -0.71 12.69
N LYS A 121 -2.84 -0.06 13.51
CA LYS A 121 -3.29 0.86 14.55
C LYS A 121 -3.99 2.08 13.95
N LEU A 122 -3.48 2.64 12.85
CA LEU A 122 -4.11 3.74 12.12
C LEU A 122 -5.50 3.34 11.60
N ARG A 123 -5.64 2.15 11.00
CA ARG A 123 -6.96 1.62 10.57
C ARG A 123 -7.95 1.57 11.73
N LYS A 124 -7.54 0.97 12.85
CA LYS A 124 -8.38 0.85 14.06
C LYS A 124 -8.73 2.20 14.66
N TYR A 125 -7.75 3.10 14.76
CA TYR A 125 -7.93 4.46 15.23
C TYR A 125 -8.99 5.19 14.39
N LEU A 126 -8.84 5.19 13.07
CA LEU A 126 -9.77 5.90 12.20
C LEU A 126 -11.18 5.33 12.26
N ILE A 127 -11.34 4.00 12.27
CA ILE A 127 -12.65 3.34 12.45
C ILE A 127 -13.29 3.77 13.78
N GLN A 128 -12.52 3.77 14.87
CA GLN A 128 -13.02 4.15 16.19
C GLN A 128 -13.45 5.63 16.23
N ARG A 129 -12.64 6.53 15.66
CA ARG A 129 -12.97 7.97 15.59
C ARG A 129 -14.20 8.24 14.75
N LEU A 130 -14.38 7.53 13.63
CA LEU A 130 -15.59 7.63 12.81
C LEU A 130 -16.83 7.10 13.56
N LYS A 131 -16.68 5.97 14.25
CA LYS A 131 -17.76 5.39 15.07
C LYS A 131 -18.23 6.34 16.18
N GLU A 132 -17.31 7.06 16.83
CA GLU A 132 -17.63 8.10 17.83
C GLU A 132 -18.49 9.23 17.26
N HIS A 133 -18.47 9.43 15.94
CA HIS A 133 -19.31 10.39 15.23
C HIS A 133 -20.53 9.72 14.55
N GLY A 134 -20.87 8.48 14.94
CA GLY A 134 -22.00 7.73 14.38
C GLY A 134 -21.78 7.22 12.95
N ILE A 135 -20.54 7.22 12.45
CA ILE A 135 -20.20 6.79 11.09
C ILE A 135 -19.69 5.35 11.13
N SER A 136 -20.42 4.43 10.50
CA SER A 136 -19.99 3.04 10.34
C SER A 136 -18.81 2.95 9.37
N ALA A 137 -17.75 2.23 9.76
CA ALA A 137 -16.56 2.02 8.95
C ALA A 137 -15.96 0.63 9.19
N ILE A 138 -15.28 0.10 8.17
CA ILE A 138 -14.53 -1.17 8.23
C ILE A 138 -13.16 -1.02 7.59
N SER A 139 -12.21 -1.84 8.07
CA SER A 139 -10.99 -2.12 7.35
C SER A 139 -11.16 -3.44 6.61
N PRO A 140 -11.12 -3.46 5.27
CA PRO A 140 -11.15 -4.69 4.50
C PRO A 140 -10.10 -5.70 4.97
N VAL A 141 -8.83 -5.29 5.09
CA VAL A 141 -7.70 -6.18 5.41
C VAL A 141 -7.69 -6.67 6.87
N LEU A 142 -8.41 -6.01 7.77
CA LEU A 142 -8.60 -6.47 9.15
C LEU A 142 -9.92 -7.23 9.35
N SER A 143 -10.75 -7.31 8.31
CA SER A 143 -12.00 -8.05 8.39
C SER A 143 -11.75 -9.56 8.35
N PRO A 144 -12.60 -10.38 8.99
CA PRO A 144 -12.51 -11.84 8.91
C PRO A 144 -12.80 -12.40 7.51
N PHE A 145 -13.21 -11.54 6.57
CA PHE A 145 -13.53 -11.93 5.20
C PHE A 145 -12.36 -11.76 4.24
N TRP A 146 -11.32 -11.05 4.67
CA TRP A 146 -10.11 -10.90 3.87
C TRP A 146 -9.34 -12.22 3.80
N LYS A 147 -8.87 -12.56 2.61
CA LYS A 147 -8.00 -13.71 2.40
C LYS A 147 -7.07 -13.51 1.21
N THR A 148 -5.92 -14.17 1.29
CA THR A 148 -5.06 -14.44 0.14
C THR A 148 -5.71 -15.54 -0.73
N VAL A 149 -5.55 -15.42 -2.04
CA VAL A 149 -6.11 -16.33 -3.03
C VAL A 149 -5.02 -16.72 -4.02
N SER A 150 -4.95 -18.00 -4.39
CA SER A 150 -4.12 -18.47 -5.50
C SER A 150 -4.78 -18.04 -6.81
N SER A 151 -4.02 -17.42 -7.71
CA SER A 151 -4.52 -16.89 -8.97
C SER A 151 -3.71 -17.46 -10.13
N ASP A 152 -4.38 -17.97 -11.17
CA ASP A 152 -3.69 -18.47 -12.36
C ASP A 152 -2.94 -17.34 -13.11
N LEU A 153 -3.50 -16.13 -13.08
CA LEU A 153 -2.91 -14.95 -13.74
C LEU A 153 -1.80 -14.31 -12.90
N TYR A 154 -1.99 -14.25 -11.58
CA TYR A 154 -1.14 -13.43 -10.71
C TYR A 154 -0.36 -14.21 -9.66
N GLN A 155 -0.45 -15.55 -9.66
CA GLN A 155 0.10 -16.49 -8.67
C GLN A 155 -0.47 -16.27 -7.26
N LEU A 156 -0.16 -15.12 -6.65
CA LEU A 156 -0.65 -14.69 -5.35
C LEU A 156 -1.44 -13.39 -5.48
N ALA A 157 -2.70 -13.42 -5.05
CA ALA A 157 -3.62 -12.30 -5.00
C ALA A 157 -4.36 -12.25 -3.65
N SER A 158 -5.21 -11.25 -3.46
CA SER A 158 -6.12 -11.15 -2.32
C SER A 158 -7.47 -10.64 -2.80
N ASN A 159 -8.52 -10.95 -2.05
CA ASN A 159 -9.87 -10.43 -2.33
C ASN A 159 -10.06 -8.95 -1.99
N TRP A 160 -9.04 -8.30 -1.42
CA TRP A 160 -8.92 -6.85 -1.37
C TRP A 160 -7.46 -6.45 -1.44
N SER A 161 -7.14 -5.46 -2.27
CA SER A 161 -5.78 -4.97 -2.46
C SER A 161 -5.65 -3.49 -2.12
N GLU A 162 -4.78 -3.19 -1.15
CA GLU A 162 -4.52 -1.80 -0.72
C GLU A 162 -3.93 -0.92 -1.82
N ARG A 163 -3.16 -1.51 -2.75
CA ARG A 163 -2.64 -0.76 -3.90
C ARG A 163 -3.74 -0.41 -4.90
N HIS A 164 -4.71 -1.30 -5.09
CA HIS A 164 -5.88 -1.02 -5.95
C HIS A 164 -6.82 0.00 -5.30
N ALA A 165 -6.98 -0.02 -3.97
CA ALA A 165 -7.68 1.05 -3.26
C ALA A 165 -6.98 2.41 -3.46
N ALA A 166 -5.65 2.45 -3.32
CA ALA A 166 -4.87 3.66 -3.57
C ALA A 166 -4.93 4.14 -5.03
N TYR A 167 -4.94 3.24 -6.02
CA TYR A 167 -5.18 3.58 -7.43
C TYR A 167 -6.61 4.13 -7.64
N ALA A 168 -7.63 3.51 -7.07
CA ALA A 168 -8.99 4.07 -7.16
C ALA A 168 -9.06 5.48 -6.57
N SER A 169 -8.34 5.72 -5.48
CA SER A 169 -8.25 7.00 -4.76
C SER A 169 -7.26 8.02 -5.34
N GLY A 170 -6.72 7.81 -6.55
CA GLY A 170 -5.88 8.82 -7.23
C GLY A 170 -4.43 8.91 -6.74
N LEU A 171 -3.95 7.94 -5.94
CA LEU A 171 -2.68 8.08 -5.22
C LEU A 171 -1.44 7.58 -5.98
N GLY A 172 -1.59 6.86 -7.10
CA GLY A 172 -0.46 6.38 -7.88
C GLY A 172 -0.86 5.42 -8.99
N THR A 173 0.12 4.94 -9.76
CA THR A 173 -0.03 3.95 -10.83
C THR A 173 0.95 2.78 -10.65
N PHE A 174 0.70 1.63 -11.26
CA PHE A 174 1.51 0.43 -11.09
C PHE A 174 2.78 0.47 -11.94
N GLY A 175 3.86 -0.14 -11.44
CA GLY A 175 5.10 -0.31 -12.18
C GLY A 175 5.47 -1.77 -12.41
N LEU A 176 6.52 -1.99 -13.20
CA LEU A 176 6.98 -3.32 -13.63
C LEU A 176 7.20 -4.34 -12.49
N CYS A 177 7.53 -3.85 -11.29
CA CYS A 177 7.73 -4.70 -10.11
C CYS A 177 6.47 -4.87 -9.23
N ASP A 178 5.28 -4.67 -9.80
CA ASP A 178 3.97 -4.61 -9.14
C ASP A 178 3.82 -3.54 -8.05
N GLY A 179 4.84 -2.69 -7.87
CA GLY A 179 4.82 -1.58 -6.92
C GLY A 179 3.95 -0.43 -7.41
N LEU A 180 3.25 0.25 -6.50
CA LEU A 180 2.51 1.46 -6.82
C LEU A 180 3.46 2.66 -6.72
N ILE A 181 3.68 3.36 -7.83
CA ILE A 181 4.44 4.60 -7.91
C ILE A 181 3.51 5.74 -7.56
N THR A 182 3.87 6.53 -6.56
CA THR A 182 3.06 7.66 -6.05
C THR A 182 3.83 8.98 -6.18
N PRO A 183 3.21 10.15 -5.92
CA PRO A 183 3.94 11.41 -5.76
C PRO A 183 5.06 11.36 -4.71
N LYS A 184 4.95 10.47 -3.71
CA LYS A 184 5.97 10.21 -2.68
C LYS A 184 6.89 9.03 -3.03
N GLY A 185 6.80 8.51 -4.26
CA GLY A 185 7.54 7.34 -4.74
C GLY A 185 6.89 6.01 -4.38
N LYS A 186 7.57 4.92 -4.72
CA LYS A 186 7.09 3.55 -4.48
C LYS A 186 7.63 2.89 -3.22
N ALA A 187 8.65 3.48 -2.57
CA ALA A 187 9.16 3.01 -1.28
C ALA A 187 8.19 3.41 -0.16
N MET A 188 7.07 2.69 -0.07
CA MET A 188 5.98 3.02 0.83
C MET A 188 5.14 1.79 1.20
N ARG A 189 4.28 1.96 2.21
CA ARG A 189 3.11 1.11 2.45
C ARG A 189 1.83 1.89 2.15
N CYS A 190 0.75 1.17 1.91
CA CYS A 190 -0.58 1.75 1.74
C CYS A 190 -1.57 1.09 2.69
N GLY A 191 -2.64 1.81 3.00
CA GLY A 191 -3.78 1.30 3.74
C GLY A 191 -5.07 1.93 3.28
N SER A 192 -6.18 1.32 3.69
CA SER A 192 -7.50 1.88 3.48
C SER A 192 -8.51 1.43 4.53
N ILE A 193 -9.59 2.20 4.62
CA ILE A 193 -10.86 1.80 5.21
C ILE A 193 -12.00 2.18 4.27
N ILE A 194 -13.17 1.59 4.51
CA ILE A 194 -14.43 1.96 3.85
C ILE A 194 -15.34 2.52 4.93
N ALA A 195 -15.93 3.69 4.69
CA ALA A 195 -16.82 4.35 5.64
C ALA A 195 -18.13 4.76 4.96
N ARG A 196 -19.25 4.67 5.67
CA ARG A 196 -20.56 5.16 5.22
C ARG A 196 -20.65 6.67 5.40
N ILE A 197 -19.91 7.37 4.56
CA ILE A 197 -19.84 8.83 4.48
C ILE A 197 -19.64 9.21 3.01
N LYS A 198 -20.16 10.37 2.60
CA LYS A 198 -20.02 10.88 1.22
C LYS A 198 -18.97 11.99 1.17
N ILE A 199 -17.76 11.62 0.74
CA ILE A 199 -16.66 12.57 0.52
C ILE A 199 -16.40 12.65 -0.99
N PRO A 200 -16.20 13.85 -1.55
CA PRO A 200 -15.80 13.99 -2.95
C PRO A 200 -14.56 13.16 -3.28
N SER A 201 -14.57 12.46 -4.41
CA SER A 201 -13.41 11.69 -4.84
C SER A 201 -12.23 12.58 -5.17
N SER A 202 -11.04 12.09 -4.85
CA SER A 202 -9.80 12.66 -5.35
C SER A 202 -9.74 12.49 -6.88
N GLN A 203 -9.22 13.50 -7.57
CA GLN A 203 -8.97 13.37 -9.01
C GLN A 203 -7.90 12.27 -9.23
N ARG A 204 -8.13 11.40 -10.22
CA ARG A 204 -7.09 10.54 -10.77
C ARG A 204 -6.30 11.36 -11.81
N PRO A 205 -5.04 11.75 -11.55
CA PRO A 205 -4.26 12.59 -12.46
C PRO A 205 -3.63 11.81 -13.63
N TYR A 206 -3.99 10.55 -13.80
CA TYR A 206 -3.48 9.63 -14.82
C TYR A 206 -4.62 9.02 -15.62
N GLN A 207 -4.31 8.64 -16.85
CA GLN A 207 -5.22 8.00 -17.80
C GLN A 207 -4.93 6.51 -17.94
N ASP A 208 -3.69 6.08 -17.68
CA ASP A 208 -3.29 4.68 -17.72
C ASP A 208 -2.76 4.17 -16.38
N HIS A 209 -3.08 2.92 -16.07
CA HIS A 209 -2.68 2.25 -14.82
C HIS A 209 -1.16 1.99 -14.70
N HIS A 210 -0.38 2.22 -15.75
CA HIS A 210 1.08 2.12 -15.76
C HIS A 210 1.80 3.45 -16.05
N GLU A 211 1.07 4.56 -16.09
CA GLU A 211 1.56 5.85 -16.64
C GLU A 211 2.87 6.35 -16.01
N TYR A 212 3.07 6.15 -14.69
CA TYR A 212 4.26 6.64 -13.99
C TYR A 212 5.48 5.73 -14.13
N CYS A 213 5.32 4.54 -14.69
CA CYS A 213 6.43 3.62 -14.89
C CYS A 213 7.10 3.87 -16.25
N LEU A 214 8.31 4.44 -16.25
CA LEU A 214 9.07 4.71 -17.49
C LEU A 214 9.40 3.45 -18.31
N PHE A 215 9.26 2.25 -17.75
CA PHE A 215 9.28 1.01 -18.53
C PHE A 215 8.05 0.93 -19.45
N PHE A 216 6.86 1.08 -18.89
CA PHE A 216 5.61 0.95 -19.64
C PHE A 216 5.29 2.20 -20.48
N SER A 217 5.48 3.40 -19.91
CA SER A 217 5.12 4.64 -20.60
C SER A 217 6.13 5.09 -21.66
N ARG A 218 7.39 4.64 -21.57
CA ARG A 218 8.47 5.07 -22.48
C ARG A 218 9.35 3.94 -23.03
N GLY A 219 9.27 2.71 -22.49
CA GLY A 219 10.15 1.61 -22.91
C GLY A 219 11.59 1.71 -22.39
N LEU A 220 11.87 2.52 -21.36
CA LEU A 220 13.26 2.90 -21.02
C LEU A 220 13.80 2.33 -19.69
N CYS A 221 12.97 2.22 -18.65
CA CYS A 221 13.49 1.95 -17.30
C CYS A 221 13.49 0.46 -16.94
N GLY A 222 14.65 -0.11 -16.61
CA GLY A 222 14.78 -1.49 -16.11
C GLY A 222 15.34 -1.61 -14.69
N LYS A 223 15.55 -0.49 -13.97
CA LYS A 223 16.37 -0.47 -12.74
C LYS A 223 15.87 -1.37 -11.62
N CYS A 224 14.57 -1.65 -11.53
CA CYS A 224 14.07 -2.62 -10.55
C CYS A 224 14.46 -4.07 -10.86
N ILE A 225 14.69 -4.42 -12.13
CA ILE A 225 15.20 -5.73 -12.54
C ILE A 225 16.64 -5.90 -12.04
N GLU A 226 17.50 -4.91 -12.34
CA GLU A 226 18.91 -4.89 -11.91
C GLU A 226 19.02 -5.01 -10.38
N ARG A 227 18.09 -4.37 -9.66
CA ARG A 227 18.08 -4.31 -8.21
C ARG A 227 17.53 -5.57 -7.52
N CYS A 228 16.94 -6.51 -8.25
CA CYS A 228 16.26 -7.67 -7.66
C CYS A 228 17.25 -8.80 -7.31
N PRO A 229 17.57 -9.05 -6.03
CA PRO A 229 18.49 -10.12 -5.66
C PRO A 229 17.95 -11.52 -6.01
N ALA A 230 16.64 -11.69 -5.92
CA ALA A 230 15.95 -12.93 -6.27
C ALA A 230 15.93 -13.21 -7.79
N LYS A 231 16.34 -12.26 -8.64
CA LYS A 231 16.14 -12.33 -10.11
C LYS A 231 14.69 -12.71 -10.47
N ALA A 232 13.74 -12.17 -9.72
CA ALA A 232 12.30 -12.41 -9.86
C ALA A 232 11.62 -11.39 -10.79
N LEU A 233 12.36 -10.39 -11.25
CA LEU A 233 11.87 -9.37 -12.16
C LEU A 233 12.53 -9.54 -13.52
N SER A 234 11.77 -9.29 -14.58
CA SER A 234 12.23 -9.26 -15.96
C SER A 234 11.36 -8.30 -16.78
N PRO A 235 11.69 -8.04 -18.06
CA PRO A 235 10.79 -7.30 -18.95
C PRO A 235 9.41 -7.95 -19.11
N LYS A 236 9.28 -9.26 -18.81
CA LYS A 236 8.00 -9.99 -18.83
C LYS A 236 7.17 -9.81 -17.56
N GLY A 237 7.69 -9.09 -16.56
CA GLY A 237 7.01 -8.85 -15.28
C GLY A 237 7.67 -9.54 -14.09
N HIS A 238 6.83 -9.84 -13.09
CA HIS A 238 7.25 -10.27 -11.76
C HIS A 238 6.84 -11.71 -11.44
N ASP A 239 7.84 -12.56 -11.20
CA ASP A 239 7.67 -13.92 -10.67
C ASP A 239 7.50 -13.87 -9.16
N LYS A 240 6.24 -13.93 -8.70
CA LYS A 240 5.91 -13.80 -7.28
C LYS A 240 6.34 -15.02 -6.47
N MET A 241 6.38 -16.21 -7.05
CA MET A 241 6.84 -17.41 -6.36
C MET A 241 8.35 -17.34 -6.09
N LYS A 242 9.14 -16.92 -7.08
CA LYS A 242 10.57 -16.71 -6.89
C LYS A 242 10.87 -15.59 -5.89
N CYS A 243 10.11 -14.50 -5.95
CA CYS A 243 10.19 -13.41 -4.99
C CYS A 243 9.83 -13.89 -3.57
N LYS A 244 8.73 -14.65 -3.43
CA LYS A 244 8.28 -15.20 -2.15
C LYS A 244 9.35 -16.13 -1.55
N HIS A 245 9.92 -17.04 -2.34
CA HIS A 245 10.94 -17.96 -1.86
C HIS A 245 12.13 -17.21 -1.24
N TYR A 246 12.68 -16.23 -1.96
CA TYR A 246 13.76 -15.39 -1.44
C TYR A 246 13.35 -14.62 -0.18
N VAL A 247 12.13 -14.08 -0.12
CA VAL A 247 11.66 -13.37 1.08
C VAL A 247 11.50 -14.32 2.27
N ASP A 248 11.03 -15.54 2.06
CA ASP A 248 10.90 -16.53 3.15
C ASP A 248 12.29 -16.89 3.73
N GLU A 249 13.33 -16.98 2.89
CA GLU A 249 14.72 -17.21 3.34
C GLU A 249 15.24 -16.07 4.24
N THR A 250 14.79 -14.83 4.01
CA THR A 250 15.19 -13.68 4.84
C THR A 250 14.65 -13.78 6.27
N ALA A 251 13.63 -14.60 6.53
CA ALA A 251 13.02 -14.68 7.86
C ALA A 251 14.00 -15.22 8.92
N ASN A 252 14.75 -16.27 8.57
CA ASN A 252 15.78 -16.81 9.45
C ASN A 252 16.89 -15.79 9.71
N PHE A 253 17.28 -15.03 8.68
CA PHE A 253 18.28 -13.97 8.81
C PHE A 253 17.80 -12.88 9.79
N VAL A 254 16.59 -12.37 9.62
CA VAL A 254 16.01 -11.34 10.50
C VAL A 254 15.95 -11.81 11.94
N ARG A 255 15.50 -13.05 12.19
CA ARG A 255 15.46 -13.62 13.54
C ARG A 255 16.83 -13.71 14.19
N ILE A 256 17.83 -14.23 13.48
CA ILE A 256 19.18 -14.46 14.01
C ILE A 256 19.95 -13.15 14.21
N HIS A 257 19.88 -12.23 13.24
CA HIS A 257 20.71 -11.03 13.22
C HIS A 257 20.06 -9.81 13.87
N TYR A 258 18.73 -9.71 13.88
CA TYR A 258 18.01 -8.55 14.41
C TYR A 258 17.15 -8.86 15.64
N GLY A 259 17.03 -10.13 16.02
CA GLY A 259 16.43 -10.54 17.29
C GLY A 259 14.91 -10.39 17.36
N PHE A 260 14.19 -10.44 16.23
CA PHE A 260 12.73 -10.46 16.20
C PHE A 260 12.19 -11.35 15.06
N GLU A 261 10.96 -11.84 15.20
CA GLU A 261 10.28 -12.58 14.12
C GLU A 261 9.84 -11.61 13.02
N GLY A 262 10.40 -11.76 11.82
CA GLY A 262 10.12 -10.86 10.71
C GLY A 262 10.75 -11.33 9.41
N TYR A 263 10.54 -10.57 8.34
CA TYR A 263 11.13 -10.82 7.02
C TYR A 263 11.10 -9.52 6.20
N GLY A 264 11.85 -9.47 5.10
CA GLY A 264 11.80 -8.32 4.21
C GLY A 264 12.76 -8.42 3.03
N CYS A 265 12.55 -7.55 2.05
CA CYS A 265 13.46 -7.37 0.92
C CYS A 265 13.37 -5.93 0.45
N GLY A 266 12.40 -5.61 -0.42
CA GLY A 266 12.12 -4.24 -0.86
C GLY A 266 13.19 -3.59 -1.75
N PHE A 267 14.22 -4.33 -2.17
CA PHE A 267 15.26 -3.80 -3.07
C PHE A 267 14.70 -3.23 -4.38
N CYS A 268 13.67 -3.85 -4.96
CA CYS A 268 13.02 -3.29 -6.15
C CYS A 268 12.35 -1.93 -5.91
N GLN A 269 12.21 -1.49 -4.66
CA GLN A 269 11.64 -0.22 -4.24
C GLN A 269 12.68 0.87 -3.97
N THR A 270 13.96 0.50 -3.75
CA THR A 270 15.02 1.43 -3.35
C THR A 270 16.19 1.48 -4.33
N GLY A 271 16.86 2.63 -4.42
CA GLY A 271 17.97 2.85 -5.36
C GLY A 271 17.52 2.80 -6.81
N VAL A 272 16.27 3.18 -7.06
CA VAL A 272 15.62 3.18 -8.37
C VAL A 272 14.95 4.53 -8.63
N PRO A 273 14.76 4.93 -9.90
CA PRO A 273 14.27 6.28 -10.25
C PRO A 273 12.95 6.68 -9.57
N CYS A 274 12.05 5.71 -9.39
CA CYS A 274 10.74 5.90 -8.77
C CYS A 274 10.69 5.64 -7.25
N GLU A 275 11.84 5.53 -6.56
CA GLU A 275 11.90 5.26 -5.12
C GLU A 275 11.09 6.29 -4.30
N SER A 276 11.34 7.58 -4.55
CA SER A 276 10.87 8.69 -3.71
C SER A 276 10.02 9.74 -4.45
N LYS A 277 9.70 9.51 -5.73
CA LYS A 277 8.89 10.41 -6.57
C LYS A 277 8.32 9.69 -7.79
N ILE A 278 7.48 10.40 -8.55
CA ILE A 278 7.18 10.05 -9.95
C ILE A 278 8.46 10.29 -10.78
N PRO A 279 9.01 9.26 -11.46
CA PRO A 279 10.27 9.37 -12.17
C PRO A 279 10.13 10.17 -13.48
N THR A 280 11.19 10.86 -13.84
CA THR A 280 11.33 11.59 -15.12
C THR A 280 12.51 11.05 -15.92
N LEU A 281 12.65 11.47 -17.18
CA LEU A 281 13.80 11.08 -18.02
C LEU A 281 15.15 11.50 -17.44
N LYS A 282 15.19 12.51 -16.56
CA LYS A 282 16.43 12.97 -15.90
C LYS A 282 16.92 12.01 -14.81
N ASP A 283 16.10 11.03 -14.43
CA ASP A 283 16.38 10.10 -13.34
C ASP A 283 16.94 8.75 -13.80
N LEU A 284 17.10 8.55 -15.11
CA LEU A 284 17.65 7.34 -15.74
C LEU A 284 19.17 7.43 -15.87
#